data_AF-A0A534UZV2-F1
#
_entry.id   AF-A0A534UZV2-F1
#
_cell.length_a   1.000
_cell.length_b   1.000
_cell.length_c   1.000
_cell.angle_alpha   90.00
_cell.angle_beta   90.00
_cell.angle_gamma   90.00
#
_symmetry.space_group_name_H-M   'P 1'
#
loop_
_entity.id
_entity.type
_entity.pdbx_description
1 polymer ?
#
loop_
_entity_poly.entity_id
_entity_poly.type
_entity_poly.pdbx_seq_one_letter_code
_entity_poly.pdbx_strand_id
1 'polypeptide(L)'
;MEYETDSVDALEKYAIVQFVKGCVFDSSKNAAGKITRNLSYVVPSFGESVPLCFPQWVIDSQDTDPAYNSDPEYGRFYLLRWNNPGSYDQETQKYYGAEKPTIPVVYLTDHPAGAFVTGTGVKNASLEFKTCIYKAIDVPTETRRDDIGFAKPITCFEWQNAYVYDFDKGKFQTRLADFPREAPFLHVNVFLLVTFVTFFTALALVTFSRLRKTPQPRDH
;
A
#
# COMPACT_ATOMS: atom_id res chain seq x y z
N MET A 1 -5.76 -16.63 -4.65
CA MET A 1 -6.83 -16.37 -5.64
C MET A 1 -6.53 -17.18 -6.88
N GLU A 2 -7.53 -17.84 -7.46
CA GLU A 2 -7.41 -18.48 -8.78
C GLU A 2 -8.18 -17.67 -9.81
N TYR A 3 -7.72 -17.70 -11.06
CA TYR A 3 -8.56 -17.29 -12.18
C TYR A 3 -8.45 -18.29 -13.34
N GLU A 4 -9.61 -18.59 -13.92
CA GLU A 4 -9.81 -19.53 -15.00
C GLU A 4 -10.27 -18.78 -16.25
N THR A 5 -9.86 -19.27 -17.42
CA THR A 5 -10.25 -18.73 -18.73
C THR A 5 -10.67 -19.85 -19.67
N ASP A 6 -11.21 -19.51 -20.85
CA ASP A 6 -11.65 -20.52 -21.83
C ASP A 6 -10.47 -21.27 -22.50
N SER A 7 -9.25 -20.70 -22.46
CA SER A 7 -8.05 -21.31 -23.05
C SER A 7 -6.77 -20.81 -22.40
N VAL A 8 -5.69 -21.60 -22.47
CA VAL A 8 -4.37 -21.22 -21.91
C VAL A 8 -3.86 -19.90 -22.51
N ASP A 9 -4.12 -19.67 -23.80
CA ASP A 9 -3.75 -18.43 -24.49
C ASP A 9 -4.53 -17.20 -23.99
N ALA A 10 -5.69 -17.41 -23.35
CA ALA A 10 -6.48 -16.32 -22.80
C ALA A 10 -5.96 -15.83 -21.45
N LEU A 11 -5.10 -16.59 -20.76
CA LEU A 11 -4.52 -16.21 -19.46
C LEU A 11 -3.78 -14.86 -19.55
N GLU A 12 -2.97 -14.65 -20.59
CA GLU A 12 -2.20 -13.41 -20.79
C GLU A 12 -3.06 -12.20 -21.20
N LYS A 13 -4.35 -12.40 -21.47
CA LYS A 13 -5.28 -11.31 -21.81
C LYS A 13 -5.78 -10.58 -20.57
N TYR A 14 -5.49 -11.10 -19.38
CA TYR A 14 -5.92 -10.54 -18.11
C TYR A 14 -4.74 -10.28 -17.19
N ALA A 15 -4.81 -9.18 -16.45
CA ALA A 15 -3.82 -8.82 -15.44
C ALA A 15 -4.51 -8.63 -14.10
N ILE A 16 -3.84 -9.06 -13.04
CA ILE A 16 -4.30 -8.88 -11.67
C ILE A 16 -3.56 -7.68 -11.09
N VAL A 17 -4.26 -6.77 -10.44
CA VAL A 17 -3.64 -5.66 -9.70
C VAL A 17 -4.17 -5.68 -8.28
N GLN A 18 -3.26 -5.63 -7.31
CA GLN A 18 -3.61 -5.54 -5.90
C GLN A 18 -3.48 -4.10 -5.42
N PHE A 19 -4.42 -3.71 -4.57
CA PHE A 19 -4.41 -2.44 -3.86
C PHE A 19 -4.39 -2.73 -2.36
N VAL A 20 -3.68 -1.89 -1.61
CA VAL A 20 -3.56 -1.99 -0.17
C VAL A 20 -3.89 -0.65 0.49
N LYS A 21 -4.47 -0.73 1.69
CA LYS A 21 -4.73 0.40 2.58
C LYS A 21 -4.57 -0.07 4.02
N GLY A 22 -4.17 0.83 4.91
CA GLY A 22 -3.98 0.56 6.33
C GLY A 22 -2.52 0.41 6.71
N CYS A 23 -2.24 -0.11 7.91
CA CYS A 23 -0.91 -0.06 8.50
C CYS A 23 -0.49 -1.34 9.23
N VAL A 24 0.80 -1.63 9.17
CA VAL A 24 1.50 -2.53 10.08
C VAL A 24 2.32 -1.69 11.04
N PHE A 25 2.17 -1.94 12.34
CA PHE A 25 2.81 -1.12 13.36
C PHE A 25 3.10 -1.92 14.62
N ASP A 26 4.19 -1.56 15.28
CA ASP A 26 4.49 -2.05 16.61
C ASP A 26 3.78 -1.19 17.65
N SER A 27 3.40 -1.81 18.76
CA SER A 27 2.81 -1.10 19.90
C SER A 27 3.32 -1.67 21.22
N SER A 28 3.40 -0.85 22.25
CA SER A 28 3.72 -1.28 23.61
C SER A 28 2.97 -0.43 24.63
N LYS A 29 2.64 -1.01 25.79
CA LYS A 29 1.99 -0.32 26.90
C LYS A 29 2.97 -0.20 28.06
N ASN A 30 3.23 1.02 28.51
CA ASN A 30 4.13 1.26 29.64
C ASN A 30 3.42 1.07 31.00
N ALA A 31 4.17 1.14 32.10
CA ALA A 31 3.64 0.98 33.46
C ALA A 31 2.57 2.02 33.85
N ALA A 32 2.58 3.20 33.22
CA ALA A 32 1.56 4.23 33.41
C ALA A 32 0.30 4.00 32.54
N GLY A 33 0.23 2.88 31.82
CA GLY A 33 -0.88 2.51 30.94
C GLY A 33 -0.88 3.21 29.58
N LYS A 34 0.11 4.06 29.27
CA LYS A 34 0.23 4.73 27.97
C LYS A 34 0.66 3.73 26.90
N ILE A 35 -0.11 3.68 25.82
CA ILE A 35 0.23 2.91 24.62
C ILE A 35 1.03 3.80 23.67
N THR A 36 2.19 3.32 23.22
CA THR A 36 2.96 3.93 22.13
C THR A 36 2.91 3.06 20.89
N ARG A 37 2.90 3.69 19.71
CA ARG A 37 2.88 3.03 18.40
C ARG A 37 4.08 3.47 17.58
N ASN A 38 4.66 2.57 16.79
CA ASN A 38 5.79 2.85 15.92
C ASN A 38 5.63 2.18 14.55
N LEU A 39 5.98 2.89 13.48
CA LEU A 39 5.96 2.42 12.10
C LEU A 39 7.35 1.92 11.69
N SER A 40 7.74 0.78 12.24
CA SER A 40 9.05 0.14 12.01
C SER A 40 9.07 -0.81 10.81
N TYR A 41 7.89 -1.30 10.39
CA TYR A 41 7.79 -2.30 9.33
C TYR A 41 7.77 -1.62 7.96
N VAL A 42 8.83 -1.84 7.18
CA VAL A 42 9.00 -1.29 5.83
C VAL A 42 8.81 -2.36 4.77
N VAL A 43 8.29 -1.95 3.61
CA VAL A 43 8.10 -2.79 2.42
C VAL A 43 8.66 -2.08 1.19
N PRO A 44 9.12 -2.83 0.19
CA PRO A 44 9.39 -2.26 -1.12
C PRO A 44 8.06 -1.81 -1.77
N SER A 45 8.05 -0.63 -2.37
CA SER A 45 6.91 -0.13 -3.12
C SER A 45 7.37 0.88 -4.17
N PHE A 46 7.14 0.58 -5.45
CA PHE A 46 7.55 1.41 -6.59
C PHE A 46 9.02 1.86 -6.52
N GLY A 47 9.93 0.92 -6.25
CA GLY A 47 11.38 1.17 -6.17
C GLY A 47 11.87 1.84 -4.87
N GLU A 48 10.99 2.09 -3.90
CA GLU A 48 11.33 2.71 -2.62
C GLU A 48 11.06 1.76 -1.45
N SER A 49 11.80 1.91 -0.34
CA SER A 49 11.46 1.28 0.94
C SER A 49 10.63 2.25 1.78
N VAL A 50 9.35 1.94 1.97
CA VAL A 50 8.41 2.79 2.71
C VAL A 50 7.79 2.03 3.89
N PRO A 51 7.38 2.70 4.98
CA PRO A 51 6.57 2.05 6.00
C PRO A 51 5.29 1.50 5.38
N LEU A 52 4.90 0.27 5.72
CA LEU A 52 3.61 -0.29 5.30
C LEU A 52 2.50 0.38 6.11
N CYS A 53 2.18 1.63 5.74
CA CYS A 53 1.16 2.44 6.37
C CYS A 53 0.60 3.44 5.36
N PHE A 54 -0.46 3.02 4.67
CA PHE A 54 -1.10 3.79 3.61
C PHE A 54 -2.50 4.23 4.06
N PRO A 55 -2.71 5.52 4.41
CA PRO A 55 -4.01 5.99 4.87
C PRO A 55 -5.09 5.96 3.78
N GLN A 56 -4.68 5.93 2.51
CA GLN A 56 -5.52 5.81 1.33
C GLN A 56 -5.17 4.53 0.57
N TRP A 57 -6.07 4.11 -0.32
CA TRP A 57 -5.78 3.03 -1.25
C TRP A 57 -4.60 3.40 -2.15
N VAL A 58 -3.65 2.48 -2.27
CA VAL A 58 -2.51 2.56 -3.19
C VAL A 58 -2.35 1.23 -3.92
N ILE A 59 -1.64 1.25 -5.04
CA ILE A 59 -1.21 0.02 -5.73
C ILE A 59 -0.18 -0.71 -4.85
N ASP A 60 -0.43 -1.98 -4.61
CA ASP A 60 0.44 -2.90 -3.86
C ASP A 60 1.40 -3.59 -4.83
N SER A 61 2.41 -2.85 -5.29
CA SER A 61 3.48 -3.35 -6.16
C SER A 61 4.83 -2.84 -5.69
N GLN A 62 5.84 -3.71 -5.80
CA GLN A 62 7.24 -3.35 -5.61
C GLN A 62 7.80 -2.57 -6.82
N ASP A 63 7.36 -2.91 -8.02
CA ASP A 63 7.87 -2.36 -9.28
C ASP A 63 6.93 -1.28 -9.84
N THR A 64 7.38 -0.61 -10.91
CA THR A 64 6.57 0.39 -11.61
C THR A 64 5.41 -0.23 -12.41
N ASP A 65 5.52 -1.50 -12.79
CA ASP A 65 4.39 -2.26 -13.34
C ASP A 65 3.42 -2.62 -12.19
N PRO A 66 2.14 -2.21 -12.28
CA PRO A 66 1.17 -2.49 -11.24
C PRO A 66 0.62 -3.93 -11.28
N ALA A 67 0.95 -4.72 -12.32
CA ALA A 67 0.51 -6.10 -12.40
C ALA A 67 1.14 -6.95 -11.28
N TYR A 68 0.30 -7.62 -10.51
CA TYR A 68 0.72 -8.48 -9.42
C TYR A 68 1.61 -9.62 -9.96
N ASN A 69 2.73 -9.86 -9.29
CA ASN A 69 3.79 -10.78 -9.73
C ASN A 69 4.44 -10.42 -11.08
N SER A 70 4.32 -9.17 -11.55
CA SER A 70 5.21 -8.70 -12.62
C SER A 70 6.65 -8.70 -12.13
N ASP A 71 7.57 -8.96 -13.05
CA ASP A 71 9.00 -8.84 -12.82
C ASP A 71 9.63 -8.13 -14.02
N PRO A 72 10.55 -7.17 -13.82
CA PRO A 72 11.15 -6.41 -14.92
C PRO A 72 12.03 -7.25 -15.85
N GLU A 73 12.58 -8.38 -15.37
CA GLU A 73 13.39 -9.30 -16.18
C GLU A 73 12.51 -10.34 -16.87
N TYR A 74 11.50 -10.89 -16.18
CA TYR A 74 10.71 -12.01 -16.68
C TYR A 74 9.36 -11.62 -17.33
N GLY A 75 8.88 -10.40 -17.09
CA GLY A 75 7.59 -9.90 -17.55
C GLY A 75 6.40 -10.26 -16.64
N ARG A 76 5.21 -9.78 -17.02
CA ARG A 76 3.98 -9.79 -16.20
C ARG A 76 3.46 -11.15 -15.78
N PHE A 77 3.61 -12.14 -16.65
CA PHE A 77 2.89 -13.41 -16.52
C PHE A 77 3.80 -14.54 -16.06
N TYR A 78 5.12 -14.34 -16.02
CA TYR A 78 6.07 -15.42 -15.77
C TYR A 78 5.84 -16.08 -14.42
N LEU A 79 5.67 -15.27 -13.37
CA LEU A 79 5.56 -15.70 -11.98
C LEU A 79 4.13 -16.08 -11.56
N LEU A 80 3.18 -16.14 -12.51
CA LEU A 80 1.90 -16.80 -12.26
C LEU A 80 2.14 -18.28 -11.97
N ARG A 81 1.39 -18.83 -11.00
CA ARG A 81 1.58 -20.20 -10.55
C ARG A 81 0.49 -21.09 -11.09
N TRP A 82 0.81 -22.35 -11.35
CA TRP A 82 -0.17 -23.38 -11.68
C TRP A 82 0.28 -24.73 -11.16
N ASN A 83 -0.67 -25.66 -11.05
CA ASN A 83 -0.42 -27.01 -10.55
C ASN A 83 -1.44 -27.97 -11.17
N ASN A 84 -1.36 -29.25 -10.80
CA ASN A 84 -2.40 -30.24 -11.04
C ASN A 84 -3.75 -29.74 -10.49
N PRO A 85 -4.88 -30.08 -11.15
CA PRO A 85 -6.21 -29.67 -10.69
C PRO A 85 -6.44 -29.96 -9.20
N GLY A 86 -6.80 -28.92 -8.45
CA GLY A 86 -7.09 -29.01 -7.01
C GLY A 86 -5.88 -29.11 -6.08
N SER A 87 -4.65 -29.01 -6.60
CA SER A 87 -3.42 -29.00 -5.80
C SER A 87 -2.86 -27.59 -5.66
N TYR A 88 -2.36 -27.26 -4.47
CA TYR A 88 -1.57 -26.05 -4.18
C TYR A 88 -0.23 -26.40 -3.54
N ASP A 89 0.19 -27.65 -3.67
CA ASP A 89 1.44 -28.13 -3.09
C ASP A 89 2.63 -27.45 -3.76
N GLN A 90 3.50 -26.85 -2.95
CA GLN A 90 4.68 -26.13 -3.41
C GLN A 90 5.68 -27.04 -4.14
N GLU A 91 5.73 -28.33 -3.81
CA GLU A 91 6.65 -29.28 -4.45
C GLU A 91 6.27 -29.58 -5.92
N THR A 92 5.00 -29.45 -6.25
CA THR A 92 4.46 -29.75 -7.60
C THR A 92 4.06 -28.51 -8.39
N GLN A 93 4.13 -27.34 -7.75
CA GLN A 93 3.85 -26.05 -8.37
C GLN A 93 4.84 -25.72 -9.49
N LYS A 94 4.33 -25.10 -10.55
CA LYS A 94 5.12 -24.57 -11.65
C LYS A 94 4.83 -23.09 -11.86
N TYR A 95 5.82 -22.39 -12.43
CA TYR A 95 5.66 -21.03 -12.92
C TYR A 95 5.25 -21.04 -14.38
N TYR A 96 4.30 -20.19 -14.74
CA TYR A 96 3.71 -20.08 -16.08
C TYR A 96 4.77 -19.80 -17.15
N GLY A 97 5.78 -18.98 -16.84
CA GLY A 97 6.86 -18.68 -17.78
C GLY A 97 7.95 -19.77 -17.88
N ALA A 98 8.03 -20.67 -16.90
CA ALA A 98 8.93 -21.82 -16.94
C ALA A 98 8.31 -22.98 -17.73
N GLU A 99 7.02 -23.23 -17.52
CA GLU A 99 6.25 -24.22 -18.26
C GLU A 99 4.80 -23.73 -18.37
N LYS A 100 4.23 -23.73 -19.58
CA LYS A 100 2.83 -23.34 -19.79
C LYS A 100 1.90 -24.39 -19.17
N PRO A 101 0.80 -23.97 -18.52
CA PRO A 101 -0.16 -24.91 -17.96
C PRO A 101 -0.89 -25.68 -19.06
N THR A 102 -1.29 -26.91 -18.74
CA THR A 102 -2.12 -27.75 -19.63
C THR A 102 -3.62 -27.46 -19.50
N ILE A 103 -4.00 -26.72 -18.46
CA ILE A 103 -5.35 -26.25 -18.17
C ILE A 103 -5.36 -24.72 -18.10
N PRO A 104 -6.48 -24.05 -18.42
CA PRO A 104 -6.52 -22.59 -18.48
C PRO A 104 -6.73 -21.95 -17.10
N VAL A 105 -6.01 -22.44 -16.09
CA VAL A 105 -6.13 -22.03 -14.68
C VAL A 105 -4.75 -21.67 -14.14
N VAL A 106 -4.66 -20.51 -13.50
CA VAL A 106 -3.49 -20.08 -12.72
C VAL A 106 -3.96 -19.50 -11.40
N TYR A 107 -3.04 -19.42 -10.44
CA TYR A 107 -3.31 -18.87 -9.14
C TYR A 107 -2.18 -17.97 -8.64
N LEU A 108 -2.55 -17.13 -7.69
CA LEU A 108 -1.65 -16.25 -6.96
C LEU A 108 -1.78 -16.57 -5.47
N THR A 109 -0.63 -16.62 -4.79
CA THR A 109 -0.56 -16.72 -3.34
C THR A 109 0.09 -15.47 -2.79
N ASP A 110 -0.55 -14.91 -1.77
CA ASP A 110 -0.10 -13.74 -1.03
C ASP A 110 0.07 -14.11 0.44
N HIS A 111 1.06 -13.50 1.09
CA HIS A 111 1.45 -13.79 2.47
C HIS A 111 1.47 -12.46 3.24
N PRO A 112 0.30 -11.95 3.67
CA PRO A 112 0.22 -10.65 4.30
C PRO A 112 0.94 -10.66 5.65
N ALA A 113 1.33 -9.48 6.12
CA ALA A 113 2.10 -9.34 7.36
C ALA A 113 1.39 -9.96 8.57
N GLY A 114 2.08 -10.84 9.30
CA GLY A 114 1.56 -11.40 10.55
C GLY A 114 1.51 -10.39 11.71
N ALA A 115 0.65 -10.69 12.69
CA ALA A 115 0.55 -9.98 13.96
C ALA A 115 0.85 -10.94 15.13
N PHE A 116 1.65 -10.50 16.09
CA PHE A 116 2.11 -11.33 17.20
C PHE A 116 2.66 -10.49 18.37
N VAL A 117 2.57 -11.05 19.58
CA VAL A 117 3.16 -10.47 20.79
C VAL A 117 4.67 -10.78 20.79
N THR A 118 5.47 -9.80 21.20
CA THR A 118 6.93 -9.92 21.39
C THR A 118 7.29 -9.68 22.85
N GLY A 119 8.56 -9.88 23.22
CA GLY A 119 9.01 -9.61 24.59
C GLY A 119 8.96 -8.13 25.00
N THR A 120 8.90 -7.20 24.03
CA THR A 120 8.97 -5.75 24.27
C THR A 120 7.73 -4.99 23.79
N GLY A 121 6.77 -5.68 23.17
CA GLY A 121 5.58 -5.06 22.60
C GLY A 121 4.76 -6.03 21.78
N VAL A 122 4.05 -5.52 20.79
CA VAL A 122 3.15 -6.28 19.92
C VAL A 122 3.23 -5.72 18.51
N LYS A 123 3.47 -6.60 17.54
CA LYS A 123 3.33 -6.29 16.11
C LYS A 123 1.86 -6.45 15.72
N ASN A 124 1.29 -5.42 15.13
CA ASN A 124 -0.11 -5.39 14.68
C ASN A 124 -0.17 -5.28 13.16
N ALA A 125 -1.24 -5.81 12.58
CA ALA A 125 -1.58 -5.61 11.18
C ALA A 125 -3.01 -5.08 11.09
N SER A 126 -3.23 -3.99 10.37
CA SER A 126 -4.55 -3.43 10.11
C SER A 126 -4.62 -3.06 8.65
N LEU A 127 -4.71 -4.07 7.79
CA LEU A 127 -4.65 -3.94 6.34
C LEU A 127 -5.99 -4.31 5.70
N GLU A 128 -6.40 -3.49 4.76
CA GLU A 128 -7.47 -3.74 3.78
C GLU A 128 -6.80 -3.96 2.43
N PHE A 129 -7.27 -4.96 1.71
CA PHE A 129 -6.80 -5.31 0.38
C PHE A 129 -7.96 -5.34 -0.60
N LYS A 130 -7.63 -5.03 -1.85
CA LYS A 130 -8.55 -5.14 -2.97
C LYS A 130 -7.78 -5.65 -4.16
N THR A 131 -8.14 -6.83 -4.62
CA THR A 131 -7.48 -7.48 -5.76
C THR A 131 -8.45 -7.43 -6.94
N CYS A 132 -8.04 -6.83 -8.04
CA CYS A 132 -8.89 -6.57 -9.19
C CYS A 132 -8.34 -7.23 -10.46
N ILE A 133 -9.26 -7.70 -11.31
CA ILE A 133 -8.95 -8.27 -12.62
C ILE A 133 -9.19 -7.20 -13.69
N TYR A 134 -8.21 -7.00 -14.56
CA TYR A 134 -8.26 -6.08 -15.69
C TYR A 134 -8.01 -6.83 -16.98
N LYS A 135 -8.39 -6.25 -18.12
CA LYS A 135 -7.78 -6.64 -19.39
C LYS A 135 -6.32 -6.20 -19.37
N ALA A 136 -5.40 -7.08 -19.73
CA ALA A 136 -3.97 -6.80 -19.66
C ALA A 136 -3.56 -5.57 -20.49
N ILE A 137 -4.23 -5.33 -21.62
CA ILE A 137 -3.98 -4.19 -22.50
C ILE A 137 -4.36 -2.83 -21.88
N ASP A 138 -5.24 -2.83 -20.88
CA ASP A 138 -5.67 -1.62 -20.18
C ASP A 138 -4.77 -1.31 -18.97
N VAL A 139 -3.89 -2.23 -18.58
CA VAL A 139 -2.95 -2.05 -17.46
C VAL A 139 -1.63 -1.48 -17.97
N PRO A 140 -1.19 -0.29 -17.53
CA PRO A 140 0.04 0.33 -18.01
C PRO A 140 1.26 -0.46 -17.54
N THR A 141 2.33 -0.54 -18.34
CA THR A 141 3.59 -1.24 -17.96
C THR A 141 4.41 -0.47 -16.94
N GLU A 142 4.12 0.81 -16.77
CA GLU A 142 4.70 1.67 -15.75
C GLU A 142 3.65 2.65 -15.25
N THR A 143 3.54 2.83 -13.93
CA THR A 143 2.68 3.84 -13.31
C THR A 143 3.25 4.34 -11.99
N ARG A 144 2.45 5.06 -11.21
CA ARG A 144 2.76 5.53 -9.85
C ARG A 144 1.90 4.80 -8.83
N ARG A 145 2.43 4.68 -7.61
CA ARG A 145 1.75 4.09 -6.44
C ARG A 145 0.33 4.61 -6.21
N ASP A 146 0.09 5.90 -6.46
CA ASP A 146 -1.18 6.58 -6.21
C ASP A 146 -2.15 6.58 -7.39
N ASP A 147 -1.74 6.07 -8.56
CA ASP A 147 -2.56 6.06 -9.78
C ASP A 147 -3.59 4.91 -9.77
N ILE A 148 -4.45 4.86 -8.76
CA ILE A 148 -5.44 3.79 -8.58
C ILE A 148 -6.58 3.81 -9.62
N GLY A 149 -6.57 4.78 -10.53
CA GLY A 149 -7.60 5.03 -11.54
C GLY A 149 -7.16 4.76 -12.98
N PHE A 150 -6.02 4.09 -13.20
CA PHE A 150 -5.45 3.89 -14.54
C PHE A 150 -6.41 3.18 -15.52
N ALA A 151 -7.33 2.34 -15.03
CA ALA A 151 -8.33 1.65 -15.85
C ALA A 151 -9.57 1.25 -15.02
N LYS A 152 -10.62 0.80 -15.73
CA LYS A 152 -11.81 0.20 -15.12
C LYS A 152 -11.61 -1.33 -14.96
N PRO A 153 -11.71 -1.89 -13.74
CA PRO A 153 -11.60 -3.33 -13.55
C PRO A 153 -12.82 -4.07 -14.11
N ILE A 154 -12.62 -5.32 -14.50
CA ILE A 154 -13.69 -6.27 -14.82
C ILE A 154 -14.43 -6.63 -13.52
N THR A 155 -13.67 -6.96 -12.48
CA THR A 155 -14.17 -7.28 -11.14
C THR A 155 -13.09 -7.03 -10.09
N CYS A 156 -13.51 -6.87 -8.83
CA CYS A 156 -12.63 -6.72 -7.68
C CYS A 156 -13.12 -7.56 -6.51
N PHE A 157 -12.17 -8.05 -5.72
CA PHE A 157 -12.40 -8.83 -4.52
C PHE A 157 -11.75 -8.13 -3.34
N GLU A 158 -12.56 -7.76 -2.36
CA GLU A 158 -12.09 -7.12 -1.13
C GLU A 158 -11.83 -8.17 -0.06
N TRP A 159 -10.72 -8.01 0.65
CA TRP A 159 -10.35 -8.87 1.77
C TRP A 159 -9.51 -8.07 2.78
N GLN A 160 -9.33 -8.59 3.98
CA GLN A 160 -8.65 -7.87 5.07
C GLN A 160 -7.69 -8.77 5.83
N ASN A 161 -6.64 -8.15 6.37
CA ASN A 161 -5.74 -8.73 7.36
C ASN A 161 -5.70 -7.78 8.56
N ALA A 162 -6.62 -7.99 9.51
CA ALA A 162 -6.83 -7.11 10.64
C ALA A 162 -6.65 -7.87 11.95
N TYR A 163 -5.62 -7.50 12.70
CA TYR A 163 -5.20 -8.04 13.99
C TYR A 163 -4.54 -6.91 14.78
N VAL A 164 -5.33 -6.21 15.60
CA VAL A 164 -4.85 -5.14 16.48
C VAL A 164 -5.02 -5.55 17.93
N TYR A 165 -3.94 -5.49 18.70
CA TYR A 165 -3.89 -5.96 20.07
C TYR A 165 -4.55 -4.97 21.03
N ASP A 166 -5.51 -5.48 21.78
CA ASP A 166 -6.15 -4.78 22.88
C ASP A 166 -5.38 -5.11 24.16
N PHE A 167 -4.59 -4.15 24.65
CA PHE A 167 -3.77 -4.33 25.85
C PHE A 167 -4.58 -4.49 27.14
N ASP A 168 -5.83 -4.05 27.17
CA ASP A 168 -6.69 -4.19 28.34
C ASP A 168 -7.32 -5.60 28.37
N LYS A 169 -7.65 -6.14 27.19
CA LYS A 169 -8.22 -7.49 27.04
C LYS A 169 -7.17 -8.59 26.85
N GLY A 170 -5.92 -8.23 26.59
CA GLY A 170 -4.83 -9.18 26.35
C GLY A 170 -5.02 -10.06 25.11
N LYS A 171 -5.65 -9.54 24.05
CA LYS A 171 -5.93 -10.32 22.82
C LYS A 171 -6.01 -9.46 21.57
N PHE A 172 -5.80 -10.08 20.41
CA PHE A 172 -6.03 -9.45 19.12
C PHE A 172 -7.53 -9.28 18.83
N GLN A 173 -7.89 -8.08 18.40
CA GLN A 173 -9.16 -7.76 17.78
C GLN A 173 -9.03 -7.92 16.26
N THR A 174 -10.04 -8.50 15.62
CA THR A 174 -9.99 -8.90 14.21
C THR A 174 -10.96 -8.18 13.28
N ARG A 175 -11.72 -7.21 13.81
CA ARG A 175 -12.68 -6.43 13.05
C ARG A 175 -12.24 -4.97 13.00
N LEU A 176 -12.03 -4.45 11.80
CA LEU A 176 -11.60 -3.06 11.58
C LEU A 176 -12.57 -2.03 12.20
N ALA A 177 -13.87 -2.35 12.26
CA ALA A 177 -14.88 -1.49 12.86
C ALA A 177 -14.67 -1.25 14.37
N ASP A 178 -13.97 -2.16 15.05
CA ASP A 178 -13.72 -2.08 16.48
C ASP A 178 -12.49 -1.22 16.80
N PHE A 179 -11.74 -0.78 15.77
CA PHE A 179 -10.53 0.01 15.96
C PHE A 179 -10.85 1.49 16.08
N PRO A 180 -10.31 2.20 17.08
CA PRO A 180 -10.38 3.65 17.10
C PRO A 180 -9.61 4.18 15.89
N ARG A 181 -10.34 4.78 14.93
CA ARG A 181 -9.73 5.49 13.80
C ARG A 181 -9.04 6.74 14.35
N GLU A 182 -7.74 6.64 14.61
CA GLU A 182 -6.95 7.84 14.80
C GLU A 182 -6.95 8.63 13.49
N ALA A 183 -7.08 9.95 13.61
CA ALA A 183 -7.00 10.85 12.47
C ALA A 183 -5.71 10.53 11.69
N PRO A 184 -5.75 10.56 10.33
CA PRO A 184 -4.56 10.29 9.55
C PRO A 184 -3.41 11.15 10.08
N PHE A 185 -2.24 10.55 10.28
CA PHE A 185 -1.01 11.32 10.44
C PHE A 185 -0.96 12.27 9.26
N LEU A 186 -1.27 13.55 9.49
CA LEU A 186 -1.09 14.59 8.50
C LEU A 186 0.39 14.54 8.16
N HIS A 187 0.70 13.98 7.00
CA HIS A 187 2.02 14.07 6.42
C HIS A 187 2.17 15.54 6.08
N VAL A 188 2.65 16.33 7.05
CA VAL A 188 3.05 17.71 6.82
C VAL A 188 4.18 17.60 5.83
N ASN A 189 3.87 17.86 4.56
CA ASN A 189 4.88 17.89 3.52
C ASN A 189 5.84 19.02 3.90
N VAL A 190 6.98 18.64 4.49
CA VAL A 190 7.95 19.57 5.07
C VAL A 190 8.40 20.58 4.02
N PHE A 191 8.47 20.18 2.74
CA PHE A 191 8.73 21.10 1.64
C PHE A 191 7.64 22.16 1.51
N LEU A 192 6.36 21.79 1.49
CA LEU A 192 5.25 22.74 1.47
C LEU A 192 5.28 23.68 2.67
N LEU A 193 5.58 23.17 3.87
CA LEU A 193 5.70 23.98 5.07
C LEU A 193 6.85 25.00 4.94
N VAL A 194 8.02 24.56 4.49
CA VAL A 194 9.20 25.40 4.27
C VAL A 194 8.94 26.44 3.17
N THR A 195 8.30 26.05 2.06
CA THR A 195 7.90 26.97 0.99
C THR A 195 6.92 28.02 1.49
N PHE A 196 5.93 27.62 2.30
CA PHE A 196 4.98 28.57 2.87
C PHE A 196 5.67 29.55 3.84
N VAL A 197 6.51 29.05 4.75
CA VAL A 197 7.24 29.89 5.70
C VAL A 197 8.18 30.87 5.00
N THR A 198 8.93 30.40 4.01
CA THR A 198 9.84 31.26 3.22
C THR A 198 9.08 32.30 2.40
N PHE A 199 7.98 31.92 1.77
CA PHE A 199 7.14 32.86 1.02
C PHE A 199 6.53 33.94 1.92
N PHE A 200 5.95 33.56 3.06
CA PHE A 200 5.34 34.52 3.99
C PHE A 200 6.36 35.42 4.68
N THR A 201 7.54 34.91 5.01
CA THR A 201 8.63 35.76 5.54
C THR A 201 9.13 36.76 4.50
N ALA A 202 9.31 36.36 3.25
CA ALA A 202 9.65 37.27 2.16
C ALA A 202 8.55 38.33 1.94
N LEU A 203 7.27 37.93 1.95
CA LEU A 203 6.13 38.84 1.79
C LEU A 203 6.06 39.86 2.94
N ALA A 204 6.27 39.43 4.18
CA ALA A 204 6.32 40.31 5.34
C ALA A 204 7.46 41.34 5.21
N LEU A 205 8.67 40.91 4.84
CA LEU A 205 9.83 41.79 4.65
C LEU A 205 9.59 42.85 3.56
N VAL A 206 8.96 42.47 2.45
CA VAL A 206 8.57 43.41 1.39
C VAL A 206 7.54 44.42 1.89
N THR A 207 6.54 43.95 2.65
CA THR A 207 5.48 44.80 3.20
C THR A 207 6.03 45.81 4.20
N PHE A 208 6.88 45.39 5.14
CA PHE A 208 7.56 46.27 6.08
C PHE A 208 8.48 47.28 5.38
N SER A 209 9.19 46.85 4.33
CA SER A 209 10.05 47.75 3.54
C SER A 209 9.26 48.82 2.80
N ARG A 210 8.03 48.51 2.36
CA ARG A 210 7.11 49.49 1.74
C ARG A 210 6.49 50.43 2.78
N LEU A 211 6.09 49.92 3.94
CA LEU A 211 5.55 50.74 5.05
C LEU A 211 6.60 51.71 5.63
N ARG A 212 7.88 51.33 5.65
CA ARG A 212 8.98 52.22 6.09
C ARG A 212 9.27 53.36 5.09
N LYS A 213 8.81 53.25 3.84
CA LYS A 213 8.94 54.30 2.83
C LYS A 213 7.77 55.29 2.81
N THR A 214 6.78 55.12 3.70
CA THR A 214 5.70 56.10 3.84
C THR A 214 6.27 57.38 4.48
N PRO A 215 6.19 58.55 3.82
CA PRO A 215 6.71 59.79 4.37
C PRO A 215 6.00 60.13 5.68
N GLN A 216 6.78 60.49 6.70
CA GLN A 216 6.25 60.99 7.96
C GLN A 216 5.43 62.27 7.68
N PRO A 217 4.20 62.40 8.19
CA PRO A 217 3.44 63.62 8.00
C PRO A 217 4.21 64.76 8.65
N ARG A 218 4.43 65.85 7.90
CA ARG A 218 5.02 67.08 8.45
C ARG A 218 3.99 67.69 9.38
N ASP A 219 4.30 67.72 10.67
CA ASP A 219 3.56 68.51 11.64
C ASP A 219 3.72 69.99 11.29
N HIS A 220 2.59 70.70 11.22
CA HIS A 220 2.49 72.14 11.05
C HIS A 220 2.16 72.80 12.38
#